data_AF-A0A2J0JH72-F1
#
_entry.id   AF-A0A2J0JH72-F1
#
_cell.length_a   1.000
_cell.length_b   1.000
_cell.length_c   1.000
_cell.angle_alpha   90.00
_cell.angle_beta   90.00
_cell.angle_gamma   90.00
#
_symmetry.space_group_name_H-M   'P 1'
#
loop_
_entity.id
_entity.type
_entity.pdbx_description
1 polymer ?
#
loop_
_entity_poly.entity_id
_entity_poly.type
_entity_poly.pdbx_seq_one_letter_code
_entity_poly.pdbx_strand_id
1 'polypeptide(L)'
;MRTYLKIIKYLQEIFLFISIITMMVLPITIVFYPYFVSNTVVSKLYFISHVFLFFVMMIRPLADIFTNVKWIRPLVILRKGTGVLSASIIVSFILAKLIVDPVGYFMSIGMLKYWSMVNYTVLAHLADISAVILLITSNNFSKRILGDWWKKVQKLSYVYFYGSVLYVYLSYRDIDLLIMLFITTVLIFIASIKNKKRLIESKENVI
;
A
#
# COMPACT_ATOMS: atom_id res chain seq x y z
N MET A 1 18.01 0.53 23.43
CA MET A 1 16.61 0.51 22.90
C MET A 1 16.09 1.90 22.48
N ARG A 2 16.32 2.98 23.24
CA ARG A 2 15.88 4.34 22.88
C ARG A 2 16.43 4.85 21.54
N THR A 3 17.69 4.56 21.21
CA THR A 3 18.33 4.98 19.94
C THR A 3 17.69 4.32 18.72
N TYR A 4 17.41 3.01 18.78
CA TYR A 4 16.75 2.27 17.70
C TYR A 4 15.34 2.80 17.37
N LEU A 5 14.56 3.14 18.40
CA LEU A 5 13.24 3.76 18.22
C LEU A 5 13.32 5.15 17.60
N LYS A 6 14.37 5.93 17.93
CA LYS A 6 14.61 7.23 17.28
C LYS A 6 14.96 7.05 15.80
N ILE A 7 15.81 6.08 15.46
CA ILE A 7 16.17 5.77 14.07
C ILE A 7 14.93 5.38 13.26
N ILE A 8 14.08 4.51 13.80
CA ILE A 8 12.84 4.10 13.13
C ILE A 8 11.91 5.29 12.86
N LYS A 9 11.74 6.17 13.86
CA LYS A 9 10.92 7.38 13.68
C LYS A 9 11.49 8.30 12.61
N TYR A 10 12.80 8.51 12.63
CA TYR A 10 13.49 9.32 11.64
C TYR A 10 13.37 8.73 10.23
N LEU A 11 13.51 7.42 10.08
CA LEU A 11 13.31 6.73 8.80
C LEU A 11 11.87 6.87 8.30
N GLN A 12 10.88 6.81 9.19
CA GLN A 12 9.48 7.06 8.82
C GLN A 12 9.29 8.49 8.30
N GLU A 13 9.88 9.49 8.95
CA GLU A 13 9.82 10.89 8.53
C GLU A 13 10.48 11.09 7.16
N ILE A 14 11.63 10.44 6.92
CA ILE A 14 12.29 10.43 5.60
C ILE A 14 11.35 9.86 4.54
N PHE A 15 10.71 8.70 4.80
CA PHE A 15 9.80 8.12 3.81
C PHE A 15 8.62 9.05 3.51
N LEU A 16 8.04 9.70 4.53
CA LEU A 16 6.97 10.67 4.32
C LEU A 16 7.45 11.88 3.50
N PHE A 17 8.64 12.39 3.78
CA PHE A 17 9.24 13.49 3.03
C PHE A 17 9.50 13.12 1.58
N ILE A 18 10.11 11.95 1.33
CA ILE A 18 10.33 11.42 -0.03
C ILE A 18 8.99 11.27 -0.75
N SER A 19 7.95 10.77 -0.07
CA SER A 19 6.62 10.61 -0.67
C SER A 19 6.06 11.93 -1.19
N ILE A 20 6.21 13.01 -0.44
CA ILE A 20 5.76 14.36 -0.85
C ILE A 20 6.55 14.81 -2.08
N ILE A 21 7.88 14.66 -2.07
CA ILE A 21 8.72 14.99 -3.23
C ILE A 21 8.30 14.16 -4.45
N THR A 22 8.07 12.86 -4.27
CA THR A 22 7.60 11.96 -5.34
C THR A 22 6.29 12.48 -5.94
N MET A 23 5.30 12.84 -5.13
CA MET A 23 4.03 13.39 -5.64
C MET A 23 4.18 14.73 -6.36
N MET A 24 5.15 15.56 -5.96
CA MET A 24 5.39 16.85 -6.60
C MET A 24 6.14 16.71 -7.92
N VAL A 25 7.16 15.87 -7.95
CA VAL A 25 8.11 15.80 -9.07
C VAL A 25 7.72 14.76 -10.10
N LEU A 26 7.33 13.55 -9.66
CA LEU A 26 7.15 12.40 -10.55
C LEU A 26 6.04 12.64 -11.61
N PRO A 27 4.87 13.22 -11.29
CA PRO A 27 3.86 13.50 -12.32
C PRO A 27 4.38 14.47 -13.38
N ILE A 28 5.08 15.53 -12.96
CA ILE A 28 5.61 16.57 -13.85
C ILE A 28 6.69 15.96 -14.76
N THR A 29 7.58 15.13 -14.22
CA THR A 29 8.63 14.49 -15.03
C THR A 29 8.06 13.49 -16.03
N ILE A 30 7.03 12.72 -15.66
CA ILE A 30 6.35 11.80 -16.60
C ILE A 30 5.74 12.58 -17.77
N VAL A 31 5.11 13.72 -17.50
CA VAL A 31 4.36 14.49 -18.51
C VAL A 31 5.28 15.30 -19.41
N PHE A 32 6.16 16.11 -18.83
CA PHE A 32 6.94 17.10 -19.58
C PHE A 32 8.32 16.58 -20.01
N TYR A 33 8.80 15.50 -19.38
CA TYR A 33 10.12 14.94 -19.61
C TYR A 33 10.08 13.42 -19.85
N PRO A 34 9.22 12.91 -20.75
CA PRO A 34 8.99 11.47 -20.92
C PRO A 34 10.25 10.70 -21.35
N TYR A 35 11.22 11.36 -22.00
CA TYR A 35 12.51 10.76 -22.35
C TYR A 35 13.28 10.23 -21.12
N PHE A 36 13.16 10.91 -19.97
CA PHE A 36 13.82 10.48 -18.73
C PHE A 36 13.07 9.35 -18.01
N VAL A 37 11.80 9.12 -18.37
CA VAL A 37 10.94 8.10 -17.75
C VAL A 37 10.66 6.99 -18.75
N SER A 38 11.70 6.19 -19.04
CA SER A 38 11.57 5.02 -19.90
C SER A 38 10.67 3.94 -19.29
N ASN A 39 10.14 3.04 -20.13
CA ASN A 39 9.33 1.91 -19.68
C ASN A 39 10.01 1.06 -18.58
N THR A 40 11.34 0.97 -18.62
CA THR A 40 12.13 0.28 -17.58
C THR A 40 12.07 1.01 -16.24
N VAL A 41 12.15 2.35 -16.24
CA VAL A 41 12.05 3.16 -15.01
C VAL A 41 10.65 3.04 -14.43
N VAL A 42 9.61 3.11 -15.27
CA VAL A 42 8.22 2.92 -14.86
C VAL A 42 8.02 1.55 -14.19
N SER A 43 8.47 0.47 -14.84
CA SER A 43 8.37 -0.88 -14.29
C SER A 43 9.08 -1.01 -12.94
N LYS A 44 10.29 -0.46 -12.80
CA LYS A 44 11.02 -0.44 -11.52
C LYS A 44 10.29 0.35 -10.43
N LEU A 45 9.70 1.50 -10.75
CA LEU A 45 8.92 2.29 -9.80
C LEU A 45 7.68 1.53 -9.32
N TYR A 46 6.97 0.87 -10.24
CA TYR A 46 5.85 0.00 -9.88
C TYR A 46 6.30 -1.15 -9.00
N PHE A 47 7.40 -1.83 -9.32
CA PHE A 47 7.94 -2.92 -8.50
C PHE A 47 8.33 -2.43 -7.09
N ILE A 48 9.04 -1.30 -6.99
CA ILE A 48 9.41 -0.67 -5.72
C ILE A 48 8.15 -0.35 -4.90
N SER A 49 7.11 0.20 -5.53
CA SER A 49 5.84 0.47 -4.87
C SER A 49 5.21 -0.81 -4.28
N HIS A 50 5.21 -1.92 -5.04
CA HIS A 50 4.72 -3.21 -4.56
C HIS A 50 5.56 -3.79 -3.42
N VAL A 51 6.90 -3.65 -3.45
CA VAL A 51 7.78 -4.09 -2.37
C VAL A 51 7.46 -3.33 -1.07
N PHE A 52 7.26 -2.02 -1.13
CA PHE A 52 6.86 -1.24 0.03
C PHE A 52 5.48 -1.65 0.54
N LEU A 53 4.53 -1.92 -0.36
CA LEU A 53 3.20 -2.39 0.01
C LEU A 53 3.24 -3.79 0.64
N PHE A 54 4.04 -4.70 0.09
CA PHE A 54 4.30 -6.01 0.67
C PHE A 54 4.82 -5.89 2.11
N PHE A 55 5.81 -5.02 2.33
CA PHE A 55 6.32 -4.74 3.67
C PHE A 55 5.22 -4.24 4.63
N VAL A 56 4.36 -3.31 4.18
CA VAL A 56 3.21 -2.78 4.95
C VAL A 56 2.26 -3.89 5.40
N MET A 57 2.01 -4.87 4.52
CA MET A 57 1.06 -5.94 4.77
C MET A 57 1.66 -7.06 5.63
N MET A 58 2.94 -7.34 5.47
CA MET A 58 3.64 -8.42 6.17
C MET A 58 3.98 -8.08 7.63
N ILE A 59 4.33 -6.82 7.91
CA ILE A 59 4.96 -6.46 9.18
C ILE A 59 4.07 -6.63 10.41
N ARG A 60 2.76 -6.44 10.27
CA ARG A 60 1.80 -6.60 11.36
C ARG A 60 1.56 -8.08 11.69
N PRO A 61 1.20 -8.95 10.73
CA PRO A 61 1.16 -10.39 10.95
C PRO A 61 2.45 -10.93 11.59
N LEU A 62 3.62 -10.50 11.12
CA LEU A 62 4.90 -10.88 11.73
C LEU A 62 5.01 -10.45 13.20
N ALA A 63 4.65 -9.21 13.53
CA ALA A 63 4.67 -8.72 14.90
C ALA A 63 3.72 -9.50 15.82
N ASP A 64 2.57 -9.92 15.30
CA ASP A 64 1.56 -10.70 16.05
C ASP A 64 2.02 -12.15 16.27
N ILE A 65 2.68 -12.75 15.27
CA ILE A 65 3.25 -14.10 15.35
C ILE A 65 4.43 -14.13 16.34
N PHE A 66 5.35 -13.17 16.26
CA PHE A 66 6.60 -13.18 17.03
C PHE A 66 6.58 -12.18 18.19
N THR A 67 5.62 -12.31 19.12
CA THR A 67 5.49 -11.39 20.26
C THR A 67 6.70 -11.29 21.17
N ASN A 68 7.53 -12.35 21.24
CA ASN A 68 8.69 -12.40 22.12
C ASN A 68 9.89 -11.65 21.52
N VAL A 69 9.87 -11.34 20.22
CA VAL A 69 10.98 -10.67 19.53
C VAL A 69 10.80 -9.16 19.64
N LYS A 70 11.57 -8.55 20.55
CA LYS A 70 11.44 -7.12 20.92
C LYS A 70 11.70 -6.13 19.77
N TRP A 71 12.33 -6.56 18.67
CA TRP A 71 12.74 -5.68 17.56
C TRP A 71 11.71 -5.59 16.43
N ILE A 72 10.79 -6.56 16.31
CA ILE A 72 9.79 -6.58 15.22
C ILE A 72 8.67 -5.55 15.48
N ARG A 73 8.20 -5.45 16.73
CA ARG A 73 7.09 -4.55 17.08
C ARG A 73 7.37 -3.07 16.81
N PRO A 74 8.58 -2.53 17.09
CA PRO A 74 8.97 -1.19 16.65
C PRO A 74 8.87 -0.96 15.14
N LEU A 75 9.18 -1.95 14.31
CA LEU A 75 9.14 -1.78 12.85
C LEU A 75 7.72 -1.48 12.35
N VAL A 76 6.67 -1.89 13.08
CA VAL A 76 5.27 -1.58 12.74
C VAL A 76 5.02 -0.07 12.63
N ILE A 77 5.82 0.76 13.29
CA ILE A 77 5.80 2.22 13.17
C ILE A 77 6.06 2.65 11.70
N LEU A 78 7.03 2.02 11.03
CA LEU A 78 7.40 2.31 9.63
C LEU A 78 6.26 2.09 8.64
N ARG A 79 5.27 1.27 8.98
CA ARG A 79 4.13 0.93 8.12
C ARG A 79 3.47 2.16 7.51
N LYS A 80 3.35 3.25 8.29
CA LYS A 80 2.77 4.50 7.79
C LYS A 80 3.63 5.10 6.68
N GLY A 81 4.93 5.28 6.92
CA GLY A 81 5.84 5.89 5.96
C GLY A 81 5.94 5.09 4.66
N THR A 82 6.13 3.77 4.77
CA THR A 82 6.22 2.88 3.60
C THR A 82 4.91 2.80 2.82
N GLY A 83 3.77 2.81 3.51
CA GLY A 83 2.46 2.80 2.86
C GLY A 83 2.15 4.09 2.11
N VAL A 84 2.49 5.23 2.69
CA VAL A 84 2.36 6.55 2.03
C VAL A 84 3.29 6.64 0.83
N LEU A 85 4.52 6.13 0.94
CA LEU A 85 5.48 6.12 -0.17
C LEU A 85 5.01 5.25 -1.33
N SER A 86 4.57 4.02 -1.06
CA SER A 86 3.98 3.13 -2.08
C SER A 86 2.81 3.81 -2.80
N ALA A 87 1.84 4.33 -2.03
CA ALA A 87 0.68 5.00 -2.61
C ALA A 87 1.06 6.27 -3.39
N SER A 88 2.06 7.04 -2.94
CA SER A 88 2.52 8.25 -3.61
C SER A 88 3.03 7.98 -5.03
N ILE A 89 3.75 6.87 -5.23
CA ILE A 89 4.24 6.46 -6.56
C ILE A 89 3.05 6.18 -7.49
N ILE A 90 2.08 5.38 -7.04
CA ILE A 90 0.91 5.01 -7.85
C ILE A 90 0.05 6.24 -8.16
N VAL A 91 -0.24 7.05 -7.15
CA VAL A 91 -1.01 8.28 -7.32
C VAL A 91 -0.29 9.26 -8.25
N SER A 92 1.04 9.27 -8.27
CA SER A 92 1.78 10.11 -9.21
C SER A 92 1.54 9.71 -10.67
N PHE A 93 1.45 8.41 -10.98
CA PHE A 93 1.07 7.94 -12.32
C PHE A 93 -0.38 8.29 -12.67
N ILE A 94 -1.29 8.27 -11.69
CA ILE A 94 -2.68 8.72 -11.89
C ILE A 94 -2.71 10.22 -12.20
N LEU A 95 -1.98 11.04 -11.42
CA LEU A 95 -1.86 12.47 -11.64
C LEU A 95 -1.25 12.79 -13.01
N ALA A 96 -0.24 12.04 -13.44
CA ALA A 96 0.33 12.21 -14.79
C ALA A 96 -0.73 12.01 -15.88
N LYS A 97 -1.56 10.95 -15.78
CA LYS A 97 -2.67 10.71 -16.74
C LYS A 97 -3.70 11.85 -16.72
N LEU A 98 -4.02 12.37 -15.53
CA LEU A 98 -4.93 13.50 -15.36
C LEU A 98 -4.38 14.81 -15.97
N ILE A 99 -3.06 15.03 -15.92
CA ILE A 99 -2.44 16.21 -16.54
C ILE A 99 -2.45 16.11 -18.07
N VAL A 100 -2.20 14.92 -18.63
CA VAL A 100 -2.15 14.70 -20.08
C VAL A 100 -3.54 14.81 -20.73
N ASP A 101 -4.53 14.11 -20.17
CA ASP A 101 -5.90 14.07 -20.72
C ASP A 101 -6.94 13.97 -19.59
N PRO A 102 -7.29 15.12 -18.96
CA PRO A 102 -8.23 15.13 -17.85
C PRO A 102 -9.63 14.68 -18.29
N VAL A 103 -10.11 15.14 -19.44
CA VAL A 103 -11.46 14.87 -19.92
C VAL A 103 -11.60 13.40 -20.29
N GLY A 104 -10.67 12.85 -21.07
CA GLY A 104 -10.68 11.44 -21.43
C GLY A 104 -10.54 10.52 -20.22
N TYR A 105 -9.73 10.90 -19.22
CA TYR A 105 -9.63 10.14 -17.97
C TYR A 105 -10.98 10.07 -17.25
N PHE A 106 -11.65 11.20 -17.00
CA PHE A 106 -12.95 11.19 -16.31
C PHE A 106 -14.07 10.53 -17.11
N MET A 107 -14.09 10.73 -18.43
CA MET A 107 -15.05 10.04 -19.30
C MET A 107 -14.85 8.53 -19.29
N SER A 108 -13.60 8.06 -19.25
CA SER A 108 -13.29 6.62 -19.20
C SER A 108 -13.87 5.96 -17.96
N ILE A 109 -13.86 6.63 -16.80
CA ILE A 109 -14.42 6.11 -15.54
C ILE A 109 -15.92 5.79 -15.68
N GLY A 110 -16.66 6.55 -16.49
CA GLY A 110 -18.09 6.31 -16.72
C GLY A 110 -18.40 5.16 -17.68
N MET A 111 -17.40 4.60 -18.37
CA MET A 111 -17.61 3.57 -19.39
C MET A 111 -17.58 2.16 -18.81
N LEU A 112 -18.48 1.28 -19.27
CA LEU A 112 -18.51 -0.14 -18.88
C LEU A 112 -17.18 -0.87 -19.14
N LYS A 113 -16.45 -0.49 -20.19
CA LYS A 113 -15.14 -1.07 -20.52
C LYS A 113 -14.11 -0.85 -19.40
N TYR A 114 -14.21 0.26 -18.67
CA TYR A 114 -13.33 0.57 -17.54
C TYR A 114 -13.56 -0.39 -16.37
N TRP A 115 -14.81 -0.81 -16.18
CA TRP A 115 -15.20 -1.76 -15.12
C TRP A 115 -15.30 -3.20 -15.62
N SER A 116 -14.56 -3.53 -16.67
CA SER A 116 -14.58 -4.86 -17.26
C SER A 116 -13.52 -5.79 -16.67
N MET A 117 -13.88 -7.07 -16.53
CA MET A 117 -12.91 -8.13 -16.22
C MET A 117 -12.01 -8.48 -17.42
N VAL A 118 -12.30 -7.92 -18.61
CA VAL A 118 -11.41 -8.01 -19.78
C VAL A 118 -10.07 -7.34 -19.41
N ASN A 119 -8.97 -8.07 -19.60
CA ASN A 119 -7.62 -7.69 -19.17
C ASN A 119 -7.52 -7.32 -17.68
N TYR A 120 -8.46 -7.77 -16.85
CA TYR A 120 -8.45 -7.58 -15.40
C TYR A 120 -8.40 -6.11 -14.96
N THR A 121 -8.86 -5.18 -15.82
CA THR A 121 -8.75 -3.72 -15.59
C THR A 121 -9.45 -3.26 -14.31
N VAL A 122 -10.57 -3.89 -13.94
CA VAL A 122 -11.26 -3.66 -12.65
C VAL A 122 -10.31 -3.76 -11.45
N LEU A 123 -9.40 -4.73 -11.44
CA LEU A 123 -8.49 -4.93 -10.32
C LEU A 123 -7.51 -3.77 -10.19
N ALA A 124 -6.99 -3.26 -11.30
CA ALA A 124 -6.13 -2.08 -11.33
C ALA A 124 -6.87 -0.86 -10.79
N HIS A 125 -8.11 -0.63 -11.25
CA HIS A 125 -8.88 0.55 -10.86
C HIS A 125 -9.32 0.52 -9.38
N LEU A 126 -9.73 -0.65 -8.87
CA LEU A 126 -10.01 -0.80 -7.44
C LEU A 126 -8.78 -0.57 -6.58
N ALA A 127 -7.61 -1.02 -7.05
CA ALA A 127 -6.34 -0.79 -6.37
C ALA A 127 -5.96 0.70 -6.38
N ASP A 128 -6.09 1.37 -7.52
CA ASP A 128 -5.83 2.81 -7.69
C ASP A 128 -6.73 3.66 -6.77
N ILE A 129 -8.04 3.39 -6.77
CA ILE A 129 -9.00 4.09 -5.91
C ILE A 129 -8.65 3.87 -4.44
N SER A 130 -8.32 2.63 -4.06
CA SER A 130 -7.91 2.30 -2.70
C SER A 130 -6.63 3.04 -2.30
N ALA A 131 -5.64 3.13 -3.19
CA ALA A 131 -4.39 3.86 -2.96
C ALA A 131 -4.64 5.35 -2.72
N VAL A 132 -5.49 5.98 -3.55
CA VAL A 132 -5.88 7.40 -3.40
C VAL A 132 -6.56 7.63 -2.05
N ILE A 133 -7.54 6.81 -1.69
CA ILE A 133 -8.27 6.95 -0.41
C ILE A 133 -7.30 6.78 0.78
N LEU A 134 -6.42 5.77 0.74
CA LEU A 134 -5.45 5.54 1.82
C LEU A 134 -4.46 6.69 1.96
N LEU A 135 -4.02 7.27 0.85
CA LEU A 135 -3.10 8.39 0.83
C LEU A 135 -3.74 9.65 1.45
N ILE A 136 -4.95 10.01 1.02
CA ILE A 136 -5.71 11.16 1.56
C ILE A 136 -6.03 10.95 3.05
N THR A 137 -6.27 9.72 3.48
CA THR A 137 -6.60 9.41 4.90
C THR A 137 -5.38 9.13 5.78
N SER A 138 -4.16 9.29 5.27
CA SER A 138 -2.91 9.03 6.00
C SER A 138 -2.47 10.17 6.94
N ASN A 139 -3.17 11.31 6.94
CA ASN A 139 -2.81 12.47 7.76
C ASN A 139 -3.53 12.48 9.14
N ASN A 140 -3.02 13.31 10.06
CA ASN A 140 -3.55 13.37 11.44
C ASN A 140 -4.96 13.99 11.51
N PHE A 141 -5.29 14.87 10.56
CA PHE A 141 -6.60 15.52 10.48
C PHE A 141 -7.69 14.51 10.09
N SER A 142 -7.49 13.75 9.02
CA SER A 142 -8.38 12.65 8.59
C SER A 142 -8.55 11.61 9.67
N LYS A 143 -7.47 11.26 10.40
CA LYS A 143 -7.56 10.34 11.55
C LYS A 143 -8.46 10.89 12.66
N ARG A 144 -8.37 12.20 12.95
CA ARG A 144 -9.19 12.87 13.98
C ARG A 144 -10.66 12.92 13.57
N ILE A 145 -10.95 13.21 12.30
CA ILE A 145 -12.33 13.33 11.79
C ILE A 145 -13.01 11.97 11.68
N LEU A 146 -12.33 10.98 11.09
CA LEU A 146 -12.94 9.68 10.84
C LEU A 146 -13.09 8.83 12.11
N GLY A 147 -12.31 9.09 13.16
CA GLY A 147 -12.39 8.34 14.43
C GLY A 147 -12.30 6.83 14.21
N ASP A 148 -13.34 6.09 14.59
CA ASP A 148 -13.41 4.63 14.41
C ASP A 148 -13.51 4.18 12.95
N TRP A 149 -14.10 5.01 12.08
CA TRP A 149 -14.16 4.72 10.64
C TRP A 149 -12.77 4.72 10.01
N TRP A 150 -11.79 5.43 10.59
CA TRP A 150 -10.41 5.40 10.11
C TRP A 150 -9.87 3.97 10.06
N LYS A 151 -10.10 3.15 11.10
CA LYS A 151 -9.66 1.75 11.12
C LYS A 151 -10.33 0.90 10.05
N LYS A 152 -11.58 1.22 9.68
CA LYS A 152 -12.29 0.55 8.58
C LYS A 152 -11.70 0.94 7.23
N VAL A 153 -11.44 2.23 7.00
CA VAL A 153 -10.77 2.73 5.79
C VAL A 153 -9.39 2.09 5.61
N GLN A 154 -8.63 1.92 6.69
CA GLN A 154 -7.33 1.25 6.62
C GLN A 154 -7.40 -0.23 6.18
N LYS A 155 -8.60 -0.87 6.17
CA LYS A 155 -8.77 -2.21 5.57
C LYS A 155 -8.72 -2.16 4.03
N LEU A 156 -8.89 -1.00 3.42
CA LEU A 156 -8.66 -0.83 1.98
C LEU A 156 -7.22 -1.14 1.58
N SER A 157 -6.27 -1.19 2.52
CA SER A 157 -4.90 -1.65 2.21
C SER A 157 -4.87 -3.09 1.69
N TYR A 158 -5.83 -3.94 2.09
CA TYR A 158 -5.99 -5.28 1.53
C TYR A 158 -6.48 -5.21 0.08
N VAL A 159 -7.50 -4.40 -0.20
CA VAL A 159 -8.00 -4.22 -1.58
C VAL A 159 -6.89 -3.66 -2.48
N TYR A 160 -6.15 -2.67 -1.98
CA TYR A 160 -4.99 -2.11 -2.67
C TYR A 160 -3.95 -3.19 -2.99
N PHE A 161 -3.50 -3.95 -2.00
CA PHE A 161 -2.45 -4.97 -2.18
C PHE A 161 -2.89 -6.14 -3.05
N TYR A 162 -4.03 -6.77 -2.74
CA TYR A 162 -4.50 -7.93 -3.50
C TYR A 162 -4.91 -7.53 -4.91
N GLY A 163 -5.61 -6.41 -5.07
CA GLY A 163 -6.02 -5.90 -6.38
C GLY A 163 -4.83 -5.58 -7.28
N SER A 164 -3.84 -4.85 -6.76
CA SER A 164 -2.67 -4.45 -7.55
C SER A 164 -1.82 -5.66 -7.94
N VAL A 165 -1.52 -6.56 -6.98
CA VAL A 165 -0.68 -7.73 -7.23
C VAL A 165 -1.36 -8.70 -8.19
N LEU A 166 -2.65 -9.00 -7.99
CA LEU A 166 -3.39 -9.88 -8.90
C LEU A 166 -3.49 -9.29 -10.30
N TYR A 167 -3.73 -7.98 -10.42
CA TYR A 167 -3.73 -7.31 -11.72
C TYR A 167 -2.40 -7.49 -12.45
N VAL A 168 -1.28 -7.22 -11.77
CA VAL A 168 0.05 -7.31 -12.39
C VAL A 168 0.39 -8.75 -12.76
N TYR A 169 0.13 -9.71 -11.87
CA TYR A 169 0.36 -11.13 -12.17
C TYR A 169 -0.49 -11.62 -13.35
N LEU A 170 -1.79 -11.29 -13.37
CA LEU A 170 -2.69 -11.78 -14.42
C LEU A 170 -2.39 -11.12 -15.78
N SER A 171 -1.99 -9.85 -15.78
CA SER A 171 -1.72 -9.09 -17.01
C SER A 171 -0.31 -9.31 -17.56
N TYR A 172 0.69 -9.45 -16.68
CA TYR A 172 2.11 -9.46 -17.05
C TYR A 172 2.84 -10.75 -16.64
N ARG A 173 2.17 -11.70 -15.98
CA ARG A 173 2.74 -12.99 -15.51
C ARG A 173 3.93 -12.83 -14.56
N ASP A 174 3.95 -11.74 -13.78
CA ASP A 174 4.97 -11.47 -12.77
C ASP A 174 4.87 -12.43 -11.58
N ILE A 175 5.75 -13.42 -11.54
CA ILE A 175 5.75 -14.49 -10.52
C ILE A 175 6.23 -13.96 -9.16
N ASP A 176 7.11 -12.96 -9.13
CA ASP A 176 7.67 -12.44 -7.88
C ASP A 176 6.58 -11.81 -7.00
N LEU A 177 5.66 -11.06 -7.62
CA LEU A 177 4.52 -10.47 -6.92
C LEU A 177 3.55 -11.55 -6.43
N LEU A 178 3.33 -12.63 -7.20
CA LEU A 178 2.50 -13.74 -6.75
C LEU A 178 3.08 -14.40 -5.49
N ILE A 179 4.40 -14.59 -5.43
CA ILE A 179 5.10 -15.11 -4.25
C ILE A 179 4.88 -14.17 -3.05
N MET A 180 5.01 -12.85 -3.24
CA MET A 180 4.74 -11.87 -2.18
C MET A 180 3.30 -11.95 -1.65
N LEU A 181 2.31 -12.12 -2.53
CA LEU A 181 0.90 -12.30 -2.15
C LEU A 181 0.72 -13.58 -1.34
N PHE A 182 1.32 -14.70 -1.78
CA PHE A 182 1.22 -15.98 -1.11
C PHE A 182 1.81 -15.91 0.31
N ILE A 183 3.05 -15.41 0.44
CA ILE A 183 3.71 -15.22 1.74
C ILE A 183 2.85 -14.36 2.67
N THR A 184 2.36 -13.24 2.18
CA THR A 184 1.52 -12.32 2.96
C THR A 184 0.25 -13.01 3.46
N THR A 185 -0.41 -13.77 2.58
CA THR A 185 -1.66 -14.48 2.89
C THR A 185 -1.44 -15.56 3.96
N VAL A 186 -0.38 -16.35 3.83
CA VAL A 186 -0.01 -17.38 4.82
C VAL A 186 0.28 -16.74 6.18
N LEU A 187 1.04 -15.64 6.22
CA LEU A 187 1.35 -14.95 7.46
C LEU A 187 0.10 -14.36 8.13
N ILE A 188 -0.80 -13.74 7.36
CA ILE A 188 -2.08 -13.25 7.88
C ILE A 188 -2.90 -14.39 8.48
N PHE A 189 -2.96 -15.53 7.81
CA PHE A 189 -3.69 -16.70 8.27
C PHE A 189 -3.13 -17.23 9.60
N ILE A 190 -1.82 -17.43 9.69
CA ILE A 190 -1.14 -17.87 10.92
C ILE A 190 -1.36 -16.86 12.06
N ALA A 191 -1.21 -15.57 11.79
CA ALA A 191 -1.43 -14.51 12.78
C ALA A 191 -2.87 -14.51 13.30
N SER A 192 -3.86 -14.73 12.41
CA SER A 192 -5.28 -14.80 12.76
C SER A 192 -5.57 -15.97 13.73
N ILE A 193 -5.06 -17.17 13.41
CA ILE A 193 -5.21 -18.35 14.27
C ILE A 193 -4.60 -18.09 15.66
N LYS A 194 -3.38 -17.57 15.70
CA LYS A 194 -2.66 -17.32 16.96
C LYS A 194 -3.36 -16.26 17.82
N ASN A 195 -3.84 -15.19 17.21
CA ASN A 195 -4.58 -14.15 17.93
C ASN A 195 -5.91 -14.67 18.47
N LYS A 196 -6.62 -15.53 17.73
CA LYS A 196 -7.85 -16.17 18.20
C LYS A 196 -7.61 -17.07 19.42
N LYS A 197 -6.56 -17.91 19.39
CA LYS A 197 -6.18 -18.77 20.52
C LYS A 197 -5.92 -17.96 21.80
N ARG A 198 -5.13 -16.89 21.70
CA ARG A 198 -4.84 -15.99 22.82
C ARG A 198 -6.07 -15.34 23.44
N LEU A 199 -7.03 -14.93 22.60
CA LEU A 199 -8.27 -14.33 23.09
C LEU A 199 -9.10 -15.33 23.90
N ILE A 200 -9.09 -16.61 23.53
CA ILE A 200 -9.79 -17.68 24.26
C ILE A 200 -9.09 -17.92 25.61
N GLU A 201 -7.77 -18.15 25.61
CA GLU A 201 -6.97 -18.32 26.83
C GLU A 201 -7.11 -17.15 27.80
N SER A 202 -7.20 -15.91 27.30
CA SER A 202 -7.38 -14.72 28.15
C SER A 202 -8.75 -14.64 28.81
N LYS A 203 -9.79 -15.25 28.21
CA LYS A 203 -11.14 -15.28 28.78
C LYS A 203 -11.29 -16.38 29.82
N GLU A 204 -10.62 -17.51 29.62
CA GLU A 204 -10.62 -18.63 30.55
C GLU A 204 -9.89 -18.29 31.87
N ASN A 205 -8.83 -17.48 31.83
CA ASN A 205 -8.11 -17.05 33.04
C ASN A 205 -8.81 -15.95 33.86
N VAL A 206 -9.97 -15.46 33.44
CA VAL A 206 -10.75 -14.40 34.12
C VAL A 206 -11.96 -14.99 34.86
N ILE A 207 -12.24 -16.29 34.69
CA ILE A 207 -13.29 -17.06 35.36
C ILE A 207 -12.65 -17.87 36.48
#